data_AF-A0A1M7CWY1-F1
#
_entry.id   AF-A0A1M7CWY1-F1
#
_cell.length_a   1.000
_cell.length_b   1.000
_cell.length_c   1.000
_cell.angle_alpha   90.00
_cell.angle_beta   90.00
_cell.angle_gamma   90.00
#
_symmetry.space_group_name_H-M   'P 1'
#
loop_
_entity.id
_entity.type
_entity.pdbx_description
1 polymer ?
#
loop_
_entity_poly.entity_id
_entity_poly.type
_entity_poly.pdbx_seq_one_letter_code
_entity_poly.pdbx_strand_id
1 'polypeptide(L)'
;MKSHASSWFKDFRHERRGVAHLKLSGEGRKTRYIPLHPAADDLILNYLETSGHGVNVGESLFRPVRNNRTGTMNKAITPNMVCKLVRAYSAALGFEIGTHTLRATAATNALDHQADIAKVQKWLGYAKYGDNADYDHRKTRPKLVRRLR
;
A
#
# COMPACT_ATOMS: atom_id res chain seq x y z
N MET A 1 14.91 -9.71 -13.50
CA MET A 1 13.45 -9.90 -13.48
C MET A 1 12.88 -9.08 -12.33
N LYS A 2 12.27 -7.91 -12.58
CA LYS A 2 11.74 -7.06 -11.50
C LYS A 2 10.38 -7.60 -11.09
N SER A 3 10.28 -8.20 -9.90
CA SER A 3 9.02 -8.61 -9.30
C SER A 3 8.18 -7.37 -9.00
N HIS A 4 7.14 -7.13 -9.79
CA HIS A 4 6.17 -6.09 -9.50
C HIS A 4 5.18 -6.61 -8.46
N ALA A 5 5.05 -5.90 -7.33
CA ALA A 5 3.98 -6.14 -6.38
C ALA A 5 2.64 -5.97 -7.11
N SER A 6 1.92 -7.08 -7.30
CA SER A 6 0.58 -7.11 -7.87
C SER A 6 -0.41 -7.28 -6.72
N SER A 7 -1.43 -6.42 -6.69
CA SER A 7 -2.54 -6.53 -5.74
C SER A 7 -3.70 -7.22 -6.44
N TRP A 8 -4.10 -8.36 -5.90
CA TRP A 8 -5.21 -9.17 -6.39
C TRP A 8 -6.43 -8.94 -5.51
N PHE A 9 -7.64 -9.15 -6.05
CA PHE A 9 -8.86 -9.01 -5.26
C PHE A 9 -8.85 -9.89 -4.01
N LYS A 10 -8.36 -11.14 -4.13
CA LYS A 10 -8.20 -12.05 -2.98
C LYS A 10 -7.34 -11.52 -1.84
N ASP A 11 -6.52 -10.50 -2.10
CA ASP A 11 -5.63 -9.88 -1.12
C ASP A 11 -6.29 -8.67 -0.42
N PHE A 12 -7.48 -8.27 -0.85
CA PHE A 12 -8.27 -7.19 -0.28
C PHE A 12 -9.01 -7.62 1.00
N ARG A 13 -9.05 -6.73 2.00
CA ARG A 13 -9.85 -6.82 3.23
C ARG A 13 -9.72 -8.15 4.02
N HIS A 14 -8.53 -8.39 4.56
CA HIS A 14 -8.26 -9.49 5.49
C HIS A 14 -8.45 -9.03 6.94
N GLU A 15 -9.41 -9.60 7.66
CA GLU A 15 -9.61 -9.26 9.07
C GLU A 15 -8.52 -9.91 9.95
N ARG A 16 -7.84 -9.10 10.76
CA ARG A 16 -6.85 -9.58 11.73
C ARG A 16 -6.97 -8.79 13.03
N ARG A 17 -7.27 -9.49 14.14
CA ARG A 17 -7.45 -8.89 15.47
C ARG A 17 -8.45 -7.70 15.45
N GLY A 18 -9.55 -7.84 14.71
CA GLY A 18 -10.61 -6.82 14.59
C GLY A 18 -10.29 -5.64 13.67
N VAL A 19 -9.17 -5.66 12.93
CA VAL A 19 -8.78 -4.60 12.00
C VAL A 19 -8.62 -5.17 10.59
N ALA A 20 -9.20 -4.48 9.60
CA ALA A 20 -9.04 -4.82 8.19
C ALA A 20 -7.60 -4.56 7.72
N HIS A 21 -7.06 -5.48 6.92
CA HIS A 21 -5.72 -5.37 6.35
C HIS A 21 -5.73 -5.63 4.84
N LEU A 22 -4.85 -4.93 4.13
CA LEU A 22 -4.47 -5.28 2.76
C LEU A 22 -3.28 -6.24 2.80
N LYS A 23 -3.45 -7.42 2.20
CA LYS A 23 -2.37 -8.38 2.02
C LYS A 23 -1.53 -7.97 0.81
N LEU A 24 -0.22 -8.03 0.93
CA LEU A 24 0.71 -7.77 -0.17
C LEU A 24 1.68 -8.93 -0.31
N SER A 25 1.76 -9.45 -1.52
CA SER A 25 2.75 -10.45 -1.90
C SER A 25 4.01 -9.76 -2.40
N GLY A 26 5.12 -9.92 -1.67
CA GLY A 26 6.43 -9.37 -2.00
C GLY A 26 7.37 -10.37 -2.68
N GLU A 27 8.52 -9.87 -3.11
CA GLU A 27 9.61 -10.68 -3.68
C GLU A 27 10.10 -11.74 -2.67
N GLY A 28 10.36 -12.96 -3.18
CA GLY A 28 10.76 -14.11 -2.34
C GLY A 28 9.64 -14.75 -1.53
N ARG A 29 8.37 -14.67 -1.99
CA ARG A 29 7.16 -15.20 -1.29
C ARG A 29 6.88 -14.55 0.07
N LYS A 30 7.54 -13.44 0.41
CA LYS A 30 7.30 -12.72 1.67
C LYS A 30 5.97 -11.99 1.60
N THR A 31 5.02 -12.41 2.42
CA THR A 31 3.71 -11.77 2.56
C THR A 31 3.77 -10.74 3.68
N ARG A 32 3.17 -9.57 3.46
CA ARG A 32 2.99 -8.54 4.49
C ARG A 32 1.53 -8.07 4.52
N TYR A 33 1.07 -7.72 5.71
CA TYR A 33 -0.26 -7.19 5.95
C TYR A 33 -0.11 -5.73 6.38
N ILE A 34 -0.76 -4.83 5.65
CA ILE A 34 -0.80 -3.41 5.96
C ILE A 34 -2.20 -3.08 6.48
N PRO A 35 -2.35 -2.39 7.62
CA PRO A 35 -3.66 -1.94 8.08
C PRO A 35 -4.37 -1.14 6.98
N LEU A 36 -5.62 -1.51 6.72
CA LEU A 36 -6.47 -0.83 5.77
C LEU A 36 -7.31 0.19 6.52
N HIS A 37 -7.06 1.47 6.24
CA HIS A 37 -7.84 2.55 6.83
C HIS A 37 -9.29 2.48 6.33
N PRO A 38 -10.33 2.70 7.16
CA PRO A 38 -11.73 2.60 6.75
C PRO A 38 -12.07 3.45 5.52
N ALA A 39 -11.63 4.72 5.50
CA ALA A 39 -11.82 5.57 4.33
C ALA A 39 -11.18 5.03 3.03
N ALA A 40 -10.09 4.26 3.13
CA ALA A 40 -9.49 3.61 1.97
C ALA A 40 -10.25 2.34 1.55
N ASP A 41 -10.82 1.61 2.51
CA ASP A 41 -11.74 0.48 2.24
C ASP A 41 -12.94 0.98 1.42
N ASP A 42 -13.60 2.04 1.90
CA ASP A 42 -14.77 2.64 1.24
C ASP A 42 -14.44 3.13 -0.17
N LEU A 43 -13.31 3.82 -0.35
CA LEU A 43 -12.88 4.31 -1.67
C LEU A 43 -12.57 3.17 -2.66
N ILE A 44 -12.01 2.05 -2.18
CA ILE A 44 -11.75 0.90 -3.04
C ILE A 44 -13.07 0.24 -3.45
N LEU A 45 -14.02 0.10 -2.52
CA LEU A 45 -15.34 -0.45 -2.83
C LEU A 45 -16.09 0.43 -3.85
N ASN A 46 -16.12 1.74 -3.63
CA ASN A 46 -16.73 2.68 -4.57
C ASN A 46 -16.06 2.64 -5.95
N TYR A 47 -14.74 2.49 -6.00
CA TYR A 47 -14.01 2.28 -7.26
C TYR A 47 -14.47 0.99 -7.97
N LEU A 48 -14.57 -0.14 -7.27
CA LEU A 48 -14.98 -1.41 -7.87
C LEU A 48 -16.41 -1.35 -8.42
N GLU A 49 -17.30 -0.68 -7.69
CA GLU A 49 -18.68 -0.43 -8.12
C GLU A 49 -18.74 0.47 -9.35
N THR A 50 -18.12 1.65 -9.30
CA THR A 50 -18.18 2.66 -10.37
C THR A 50 -17.48 2.19 -11.65
N SER A 51 -16.38 1.43 -11.52
CA SER A 51 -15.62 0.93 -12.67
C SER A 51 -16.22 -0.33 -13.31
N GLY A 52 -17.19 -0.98 -12.64
CA GLY A 52 -17.72 -2.27 -13.08
C GLY A 52 -16.69 -3.41 -13.07
N HIS A 53 -15.55 -3.22 -12.39
CA HIS A 53 -14.44 -4.20 -12.41
C HIS A 53 -14.73 -5.50 -11.65
N GLY A 54 -15.90 -5.63 -11.01
CA GLY A 54 -16.36 -6.84 -10.37
C GLY A 54 -15.51 -7.26 -9.16
N VAL A 55 -16.01 -8.25 -8.43
CA VAL A 55 -15.43 -8.74 -7.17
C VAL A 55 -14.94 -10.18 -7.40
N ASN A 56 -14.06 -10.35 -8.39
CA ASN A 56 -13.58 -11.67 -8.80
C ASN A 56 -12.22 -12.00 -8.18
N VAL A 57 -12.17 -13.07 -7.39
CA VAL A 57 -11.01 -13.53 -6.60
C VAL A 57 -9.74 -13.78 -7.45
N GLY A 58 -9.90 -14.10 -8.74
CA GLY A 58 -8.79 -14.32 -9.69
C GLY A 58 -8.28 -13.06 -10.40
N GLU A 59 -8.88 -11.90 -10.14
CA GLU A 59 -8.66 -10.68 -10.92
C GLU A 59 -7.81 -9.65 -10.17
N SER A 60 -7.14 -8.78 -10.94
CA SER A 60 -6.34 -7.69 -10.37
C SER A 60 -7.26 -6.66 -9.72
N LEU A 61 -6.92 -6.22 -8.50
CA LEU A 61 -7.73 -5.27 -7.73
C LEU A 61 -7.87 -3.93 -8.47
N PHE A 62 -6.80 -3.47 -9.13
CA PHE A 62 -6.80 -2.23 -9.90
C PHE A 62 -6.51 -2.51 -11.37
N ARG A 63 -7.42 -2.07 -12.23
CA ARG A 63 -7.37 -2.22 -13.70
C ARG A 63 -7.45 -0.85 -14.39
N PRO A 64 -6.86 -0.69 -15.59
CA PRO A 64 -7.06 0.49 -16.40
C PRO A 64 -8.54 0.66 -16.75
N VAL A 65 -9.08 1.85 -16.48
CA VAL A 65 -10.42 2.26 -16.96
C VAL A 65 -10.39 2.74 -18.42
N ARG A 66 -9.20 3.11 -18.92
CA ARG A 66 -8.98 3.50 -20.32
C ARG A 66 -7.58 3.07 -20.77
N ASN A 67 -7.48 2.49 -21.96
CA ASN A 67 -6.22 2.05 -22.57
C ASN A 67 -6.28 2.15 -24.09
N ASN A 68 -5.94 3.33 -24.62
CA ASN A 68 -5.95 3.59 -26.06
C ASN A 68 -4.74 3.00 -26.80
N ARG A 69 -3.74 2.44 -26.08
CA ARG A 69 -2.51 1.92 -26.70
C ARG A 69 -2.63 0.44 -27.06
N THR A 70 -3.18 -0.38 -26.17
CA THR A 70 -3.27 -1.84 -26.40
C THR A 70 -4.70 -2.37 -26.39
N GLY A 71 -5.70 -1.56 -26.05
CA GLY A 71 -7.11 -1.97 -25.92
C GLY A 71 -7.40 -2.96 -24.78
N THR A 72 -6.38 -3.47 -24.09
CA THR A 72 -6.54 -4.47 -23.03
C THR A 72 -6.92 -3.79 -21.72
N MET A 73 -8.11 -4.11 -21.20
CA MET A 73 -8.61 -3.58 -19.92
C MET A 73 -8.53 -4.59 -18.77
N ASN A 74 -8.52 -5.90 -19.06
CA ASN A 74 -8.55 -6.96 -18.03
C ASN A 74 -7.19 -7.26 -17.37
N LYS A 75 -6.24 -6.32 -17.43
CA LYS A 75 -4.88 -6.47 -16.84
C LYS A 75 -4.70 -5.53 -15.66
N ALA A 76 -3.80 -5.87 -14.75
CA ALA A 76 -3.39 -4.97 -13.67
C ALA A 76 -2.88 -3.63 -14.23
N ILE A 77 -3.22 -2.54 -13.53
CA ILE A 77 -2.60 -1.24 -13.80
C ILE A 77 -1.08 -1.32 -13.59
N THR A 78 -0.32 -0.66 -14.46
CA THR A 78 1.15 -0.68 -14.33
C THR A 78 1.61 0.27 -13.22
N PRO A 79 2.74 -0.02 -12.54
CA PRO A 79 3.29 0.89 -11.53
C PRO A 79 3.58 2.29 -12.07
N ASN A 80 4.00 2.39 -13.33
CA ASN A 80 4.23 3.68 -13.99
C ASN A 80 2.93 4.49 -14.12
N MET A 81 1.79 3.84 -14.36
CA MET A 81 0.50 4.54 -14.39
C MET A 81 0.11 5.06 -13.01
N VAL A 82 0.36 4.30 -11.94
CA VAL A 82 0.14 4.80 -10.56
C VAL A 82 1.01 6.03 -10.28
N CYS A 83 2.29 6.01 -10.66
CA CYS A 83 3.16 7.18 -10.53
C CYS A 83 2.64 8.40 -11.31
N LYS A 84 2.12 8.20 -12.54
CA LYS A 84 1.54 9.27 -13.34
C LYS A 84 0.25 9.83 -12.73
N LEU A 85 -0.62 8.98 -12.20
CA LEU A 85 -1.85 9.40 -11.53
C LEU A 85 -1.54 10.27 -10.31
N VAL A 86 -0.62 9.83 -9.45
CA VAL A 86 -0.21 10.61 -8.26
C VAL A 86 0.35 11.97 -8.65
N ARG A 87 1.19 12.03 -9.69
CA ARG A 87 1.72 13.30 -10.20
C ARG A 87 0.62 14.21 -10.75
N ALA A 88 -0.30 13.67 -11.54
CA ALA A 88 -1.39 14.45 -12.12
C ALA A 88 -2.31 15.06 -11.05
N TYR A 89 -2.71 14.27 -10.05
CA TYR A 89 -3.57 14.76 -8.96
C TYR A 89 -2.85 15.74 -8.04
N SER A 90 -1.57 15.52 -7.74
CA SER A 90 -0.80 16.50 -6.96
C SER A 90 -0.63 17.80 -7.72
N ALA A 91 -0.28 17.77 -9.01
CA ALA A 91 -0.09 18.96 -9.82
C ALA A 91 -1.34 19.85 -9.86
N ALA A 92 -2.53 19.23 -9.93
CA ALA A 92 -3.81 19.93 -9.85
C ALA A 92 -4.05 20.64 -8.50
N LEU A 93 -3.35 20.23 -7.44
CA LEU A 93 -3.34 20.88 -6.12
C LEU A 93 -2.22 21.92 -5.97
N GLY A 94 -1.44 22.19 -7.04
CA GLY A 94 -0.39 23.20 -7.06
C GLY A 94 1.00 22.73 -6.62
N PHE A 95 1.24 21.42 -6.49
CA PHE A 95 2.55 20.86 -6.15
C PHE A 95 2.79 19.51 -6.83
N GLU A 96 4.01 19.02 -6.96
CA GLU A 96 4.26 17.69 -7.55
C GLU A 96 4.90 16.73 -6.56
N ILE A 97 4.28 15.56 -6.38
CA ILE A 97 4.84 14.48 -5.57
C ILE A 97 4.81 13.14 -6.30
N GLY A 98 5.68 12.23 -5.85
CA GLY A 98 5.72 10.84 -6.32
C GLY A 98 5.15 9.86 -5.30
N THR A 99 4.95 8.61 -5.75
CA THR A 99 4.52 7.49 -4.91
C THR A 99 5.46 7.21 -3.74
N HIS A 100 6.76 7.46 -3.91
CA HIS A 100 7.74 7.34 -2.82
C HIS A 100 7.54 8.40 -1.73
N THR A 101 7.17 9.63 -2.10
CA THR A 101 6.86 10.69 -1.13
C THR A 101 5.62 10.35 -0.30
N LEU A 102 4.57 9.82 -0.96
CA LEU A 102 3.38 9.32 -0.25
C LEU A 102 3.74 8.20 0.73
N ARG A 103 4.60 7.25 0.32
CA ARG A 103 5.06 6.16 1.19
C ARG A 103 5.83 6.67 2.40
N ALA A 104 6.74 7.64 2.21
CA ALA A 104 7.48 8.26 3.30
C ALA A 104 6.54 9.00 4.25
N THR A 105 5.57 9.75 3.71
CA THR A 105 4.56 10.47 4.50
C THR A 105 3.72 9.50 5.34
N ALA A 106 3.26 8.38 4.76
CA ALA A 106 2.52 7.37 5.51
C ALA A 106 3.34 6.75 6.66
N ALA A 107 4.65 6.53 6.44
CA ALA A 107 5.55 6.05 7.48
C ALA A 107 5.75 7.08 8.60
N THR A 108 6.04 8.33 8.24
CA THR A 108 6.21 9.43 9.19
C THR A 108 4.93 9.64 10.00
N ASN A 109 3.77 9.73 9.36
CA ASN A 109 2.48 9.85 10.05
C ASN A 109 2.26 8.70 11.04
N ALA A 110 2.56 7.46 10.65
CA ALA A 110 2.43 6.33 11.58
C ALA A 110 3.34 6.50 12.80
N LEU A 111 4.60 6.90 12.60
CA LEU A 111 5.55 7.11 13.70
C LEU A 111 5.18 8.30 14.58
N ASP A 112 4.68 9.39 14.01
CA ASP A 112 4.20 10.57 14.72
C ASP A 112 3.00 10.23 15.62
N HIS A 113 2.15 9.30 15.15
CA HIS A 113 1.05 8.72 15.93
C HIS A 113 1.45 7.49 16.75
N GLN A 114 2.73 7.41 17.13
CA GLN A 114 3.27 6.43 18.09
C GLN A 114 3.15 4.96 17.64
N ALA A 115 3.05 4.70 16.34
CA ALA A 115 3.17 3.34 15.84
C ALA A 115 4.57 2.77 16.13
N ASP A 116 4.61 1.49 16.47
CA ASP A 116 5.84 0.75 16.69
C ASP A 116 6.73 0.75 15.43
N ILE A 117 8.00 1.13 15.58
CA ILE A 117 8.94 1.25 14.47
C ILE A 117 9.19 -0.07 13.74
N ALA A 118 9.19 -1.20 14.44
CA ALA A 118 9.36 -2.52 13.84
C ALA A 118 8.11 -2.88 13.00
N LYS A 119 6.91 -2.50 13.45
CA LYS A 119 5.68 -2.64 12.64
C LYS A 119 5.74 -1.77 11.38
N VAL A 120 6.15 -0.51 11.49
CA VAL A 120 6.30 0.39 10.34
C VAL A 120 7.35 -0.14 9.36
N GLN A 121 8.50 -0.61 9.84
CA GLN A 121 9.55 -1.22 9.01
C GLN A 121 9.05 -2.47 8.27
N LYS A 122 8.22 -3.29 8.91
CA LYS A 122 7.58 -4.46 8.30
C LYS A 122 6.61 -4.07 7.19
N TRP A 123 5.78 -3.04 7.38
CA TRP A 123 4.92 -2.51 6.32
C TRP A 123 5.72 -2.00 5.13
N LEU A 124 6.85 -1.34 5.41
CA LEU A 124 7.77 -0.84 4.39
C LEU A 124 8.64 -1.93 3.76
N GLY A 125 8.58 -3.17 4.24
CA GLY A 125 9.30 -4.30 3.65
C GLY A 125 10.83 -4.20 3.77
N TYR A 126 11.34 -3.48 4.77
CA TYR A 126 12.78 -3.47 5.04
C TYR A 126 13.21 -4.86 5.52
N ALA A 127 14.09 -5.50 4.74
CA ALA A 127 14.50 -6.88 4.92
C ALA A 127 15.61 -7.02 5.98
N LYS A 128 15.33 -6.67 7.24
CA LYS A 128 16.06 -7.16 8.44
C LYS A 128 15.17 -7.01 9.67
N TYR A 129 14.49 -8.08 10.09
CA TYR A 129 14.38 -8.51 11.49
C TYR A 129 13.63 -9.85 11.55
N GLY A 130 14.10 -10.72 12.44
CA GLY A 130 13.74 -12.13 12.54
C GLY A 130 12.29 -12.41 12.87
N ASP A 131 11.91 -13.65 12.58
CA ASP A 131 10.60 -14.25 12.82
C ASP A 131 10.15 -14.16 14.29
N ASN A 132 8.83 -14.13 14.47
CA ASN A 132 8.10 -14.45 15.70
C ASN A 132 8.52 -13.70 16.98
N ALA A 133 8.07 -12.46 17.11
CA ALA A 133 7.84 -11.92 18.43
C ALA A 133 6.48 -11.21 18.46
N ASP A 134 5.59 -11.81 19.25
CA ASP A 134 4.45 -11.16 19.84
C ASP A 134 5.03 -10.03 20.71
N TYR A 135 5.16 -8.83 20.15
CA TYR A 135 5.77 -7.70 20.84
C TYR A 135 4.71 -6.93 21.62
N ASP A 136 4.83 -7.06 22.94
CA ASP A 136 4.22 -6.25 23.98
C ASP A 136 4.61 -4.77 23.79
N HIS A 137 3.60 -3.90 23.73
CA HIS A 137 3.72 -2.47 23.51
C HIS A 137 4.46 -1.72 24.64
N ARG A 138 4.84 -2.40 25.72
CA ARG A 138 5.36 -1.77 26.94
C ARG A 138 6.84 -1.42 26.91
N LYS A 139 7.65 -1.90 25.96
CA LYS A 139 9.09 -1.57 25.91
C LYS A 139 9.66 -1.58 24.50
N THR A 140 9.77 -0.41 23.86
CA THR A 140 11.01 0.02 23.17
C THR A 140 10.87 1.43 22.58
N ARG A 141 11.66 2.38 23.10
CA ARG A 141 11.94 3.69 22.48
C ARG A 141 13.29 3.62 21.77
N PRO A 142 13.37 3.76 20.45
CA PRO A 142 14.57 4.26 19.81
C PRO A 142 14.53 5.79 19.79
N LYS A 143 15.57 6.43 20.34
CA LYS A 143 15.79 7.88 20.19
C LYS A 143 16.05 8.16 18.72
N LEU A 144 15.11 8.77 18.00
CA LEU A 144 15.39 9.28 16.66
C LEU A 144 16.24 10.54 16.80
N VAL A 145 17.49 10.46 16.38
CA VAL A 145 18.42 11.59 16.32
C VAL A 145 17.99 12.49 15.16
N ARG A 146 17.54 13.70 15.52
CA ARG A 146 17.30 14.83 14.62
C ARG A 146 18.61 15.19 13.92
N ARG A 147 18.71 15.00 12.61
CA ARG A 147 19.60 15.77 11.72
C ARG A 147 19.00 15.71 10.32
N LEU A 148 18.68 16.87 9.78
CA LEU A 148 19.21 17.40 8.53
C LEU A 148 18.77 18.87 8.44
N ARG A 149 19.74 19.77 8.55
CA ARG A 149 19.74 21.05 7.82
C ARG A 149 20.30 20.75 6.44
#